data_AF-A0A8D3WCY9-F1
#
_entry.id   AF-A0A8D3WCY9-F1
#
_cell.length_a   1.000
_cell.length_b   1.000
_cell.length_c   1.000
_cell.angle_alpha   90.00
_cell.angle_beta   90.00
_cell.angle_gamma   90.00
#
_symmetry.space_group_name_H-M   'P 1'
#
loop_
_entity.id
_entity.type
_entity.pdbx_description
1 polymer ?
#
loop_
_entity_poly.entity_id
_entity_poly.type
_entity_poly.pdbx_seq_one_letter_code
_entity_poly.pdbx_strand_id
1 'polypeptide(L)'
;MAGPVHHESHGGRATAGFGGPAVLFDVTRGGLADVFGEDRLVTLPATAFPPAAAGTEGARLLQAVGVPAGTLWLREHDTGGLPLVGDVIHVEDVEDAPEGAGAWPVIGWLLNAHLALDPGSGAVHAFDPDEEAVQQLHADVSSLVQVGLRFQRLLEEFSFDDDSDEEAGFERLDREVERVRRETSAVDPLPFQDDETVWSVIGDEIAAGQHFRGDSPGARSLRARSLRG
;
A
#
# COMPACT_ATOMS: atom_id res chain seq x y z
N MET A 1 36.18 -46.67 -28.56
CA MET A 1 36.09 -45.28 -28.08
C MET A 1 34.99 -44.60 -28.88
N ALA A 2 33.81 -44.48 -28.29
CA ALA A 2 32.64 -43.85 -28.92
C ALA A 2 32.62 -42.37 -28.52
N GLY A 3 32.44 -41.49 -29.51
CA GLY A 3 32.38 -40.04 -29.33
C GLY A 3 31.07 -39.57 -28.68
N PRO A 4 31.03 -38.33 -28.20
CA PRO A 4 29.90 -37.83 -27.42
C PRO A 4 28.71 -37.46 -28.31
N VAL A 5 27.53 -37.73 -27.76
CA VAL A 5 26.20 -37.45 -28.29
C VAL A 5 25.88 -35.97 -28.24
N HIS A 6 25.34 -35.44 -29.35
CA HIS A 6 24.63 -34.17 -29.42
C HIS A 6 23.32 -34.29 -28.61
N HIS A 7 23.03 -33.31 -27.76
CA HIS A 7 21.66 -33.05 -27.33
C HIS A 7 21.33 -31.58 -27.55
N GLU A 8 20.21 -31.40 -28.23
CA GLU A 8 19.69 -30.17 -28.80
C GLU A 8 19.35 -29.11 -27.74
N SER A 9 19.73 -27.88 -28.09
CA SER A 9 19.28 -26.62 -27.52
C SER A 9 17.75 -26.54 -27.48
N HIS A 10 17.18 -26.38 -26.29
CA HIS A 10 15.85 -25.82 -26.13
C HIS A 10 15.99 -24.36 -25.70
N GLY A 11 15.57 -23.47 -26.60
CA GLY A 11 15.56 -22.03 -26.40
C GLY A 11 14.66 -21.66 -25.22
N GLY A 12 15.29 -21.23 -24.13
CA GLY A 12 14.64 -20.43 -23.10
C GLY A 12 14.27 -19.08 -23.71
N ARG A 13 12.95 -18.87 -23.85
CA ARG A 13 12.33 -17.64 -24.33
C ARG A 13 12.74 -16.53 -23.38
N ALA A 14 13.67 -15.68 -23.81
CA ALA A 14 14.04 -14.47 -23.10
C ALA A 14 12.78 -13.59 -22.96
N THR A 15 12.34 -13.38 -21.73
CA THR A 15 11.45 -12.27 -21.41
C THR A 15 12.27 -11.00 -21.66
N ALA A 16 11.86 -10.25 -22.69
CA ALA A 16 12.46 -8.95 -22.97
C ALA A 16 12.16 -8.02 -21.79
N GLY A 17 13.13 -7.87 -20.89
CA GLY A 17 13.12 -6.87 -19.84
C GLY A 17 13.20 -5.49 -20.47
N PHE A 18 12.08 -4.78 -20.49
CA PHE A 18 12.10 -3.33 -20.66
C PHE A 18 12.48 -2.74 -19.30
N GLY A 19 13.63 -2.07 -19.24
CA GLY A 19 14.25 -1.57 -18.01
C GLY A 19 13.47 -0.42 -17.37
N GLY A 20 12.52 -0.76 -16.49
CA GLY A 20 12.17 0.02 -15.30
C GLY A 20 12.57 -0.78 -14.05
N PRO A 21 12.66 -0.16 -12.86
CA PRO A 21 12.88 -0.92 -11.63
C PRO A 21 11.76 -1.98 -11.50
N ALA A 22 12.16 -3.20 -11.18
CA ALA A 22 11.22 -4.29 -10.96
C ALA A 22 10.33 -3.96 -9.76
N VAL A 23 9.02 -4.26 -9.86
CA VAL A 23 8.10 -4.18 -8.73
C VAL A 23 8.65 -4.99 -7.55
N LEU A 24 8.57 -4.41 -6.35
CA LEU A 24 9.10 -5.04 -5.13
C LEU A 24 8.24 -6.23 -4.67
N PHE A 25 6.93 -6.16 -4.91
CA PHE A 25 5.98 -7.19 -4.55
C PHE A 25 5.17 -7.65 -5.77
N ASP A 26 4.98 -8.97 -5.88
CA ASP A 26 4.11 -9.58 -6.89
C ASP A 26 2.64 -9.49 -6.44
N VAL A 27 2.06 -8.30 -6.59
CA VAL A 27 0.64 -8.04 -6.31
C VAL A 27 -0.16 -8.19 -7.60
N THR A 28 -1.25 -8.96 -7.53
CA THR A 28 -2.08 -9.24 -8.71
C THR A 28 -3.54 -8.91 -8.42
N ARG A 29 -4.27 -8.45 -9.46
CA ARG A 29 -5.71 -8.17 -9.34
C ARG A 29 -6.48 -9.38 -8.83
N GLY A 30 -6.20 -10.56 -9.37
CA GLY A 30 -6.84 -11.81 -8.95
C GLY A 30 -6.58 -12.11 -7.47
N GLY A 31 -5.35 -11.96 -7.00
CA GLY A 31 -5.01 -12.16 -5.58
C GLY A 31 -5.73 -11.17 -4.64
N LEU A 32 -5.93 -9.92 -5.06
CA LEU A 32 -6.74 -8.95 -4.32
C LEU A 32 -8.23 -9.33 -4.35
N ALA A 33 -8.77 -9.65 -5.52
CA ALA A 33 -10.18 -9.98 -5.71
C ALA A 33 -10.59 -11.27 -4.97
N ASP A 34 -9.70 -12.25 -4.87
CA ASP A 34 -9.93 -13.50 -4.13
C ASP A 34 -10.12 -13.26 -2.62
N VAL A 35 -9.51 -12.20 -2.08
CA VAL A 35 -9.64 -11.82 -0.66
C VAL A 35 -10.81 -10.89 -0.44
N PHE A 36 -10.92 -9.82 -1.24
CA PHE A 36 -11.82 -8.70 -0.96
C PHE A 36 -13.08 -8.67 -1.82
N GLY A 37 -13.11 -9.39 -2.94
CA GLY A 37 -14.11 -9.23 -4.00
C GLY A 37 -13.77 -8.09 -4.97
N GLU A 38 -14.16 -8.24 -6.24
CA GLU A 38 -13.90 -7.26 -7.30
C GLU A 38 -14.57 -5.89 -7.03
N ASP A 39 -15.71 -5.88 -6.36
CA ASP A 39 -16.49 -4.66 -6.07
C ASP A 39 -15.82 -3.76 -5.03
N ARG A 40 -14.82 -4.27 -4.31
CA ARG A 40 -14.10 -3.55 -3.27
C ARG A 40 -12.69 -3.13 -3.69
N LEU A 41 -12.34 -3.32 -4.96
CA LEU A 41 -11.07 -2.88 -5.53
C LEU A 41 -11.25 -1.51 -6.19
N VAL A 42 -10.43 -0.56 -5.81
CA VAL A 42 -10.41 0.79 -6.37
C VAL A 42 -9.20 0.93 -7.29
N THR A 43 -9.41 1.45 -8.49
CA THR A 43 -8.38 1.65 -9.51
C THR A 43 -8.33 3.12 -9.94
N LEU A 44 -7.18 3.58 -10.41
CA LEU A 44 -7.06 4.87 -11.09
C LEU A 44 -7.04 4.67 -12.61
N PRO A 45 -7.93 5.33 -13.37
CA PRO A 45 -7.90 5.18 -14.82
C PRO A 45 -6.64 5.84 -15.41
N ALA A 46 -6.18 5.36 -16.57
CA ALA A 46 -5.01 5.93 -17.24
C ALA A 46 -5.14 7.44 -17.52
N THR A 47 -6.37 7.92 -17.75
CA THR A 47 -6.66 9.34 -17.98
C THR A 47 -6.49 10.20 -16.74
N ALA A 48 -6.40 9.61 -15.55
CA ALA A 48 -6.19 10.34 -14.31
C ALA A 48 -4.73 10.81 -14.17
N PHE A 49 -3.76 10.10 -14.76
CA PHE A 49 -2.36 10.42 -14.58
C PHE A 49 -1.89 11.53 -15.53
N PRO A 50 -1.09 12.50 -15.04
CA PRO A 50 -0.44 13.48 -15.90
C PRO A 50 0.53 12.77 -16.87
N PRO A 51 0.87 13.39 -18.01
CA PRO A 51 1.71 12.76 -19.04
C PRO A 51 3.06 12.22 -18.51
N ALA A 52 3.65 12.89 -17.52
CA ALA A 52 4.90 12.46 -16.90
C ALA A 52 4.77 11.12 -16.12
N ALA A 53 3.58 10.83 -15.58
CA ALA A 53 3.31 9.65 -14.77
C ALA A 53 2.53 8.55 -15.50
N ALA A 54 1.76 8.88 -16.55
CA ALA A 54 0.86 7.94 -17.20
C ALA A 54 1.55 6.69 -17.79
N GLY A 55 2.84 6.79 -18.10
CA GLY A 55 3.63 5.69 -18.65
C GLY A 55 4.40 4.85 -17.62
N THR A 56 4.34 5.18 -16.32
CA THR A 56 5.16 4.54 -15.29
C THR A 56 4.59 3.19 -14.86
N GLU A 57 5.44 2.34 -14.29
CA GLU A 57 5.01 1.03 -13.80
C GLU A 57 4.03 1.16 -12.62
N GLY A 58 4.27 2.12 -11.71
CA GLY A 58 3.36 2.42 -10.61
C GLY A 58 1.97 2.85 -11.08
N ALA A 59 1.88 3.70 -12.12
CA ALA A 59 0.59 4.10 -12.70
C ALA A 59 -0.14 2.91 -13.34
N ARG A 60 0.58 2.05 -14.08
CA ARG A 60 0.01 0.82 -14.66
C ARG A 60 -0.50 -0.14 -13.59
N LEU A 61 0.22 -0.26 -12.47
CA LEU A 61 -0.18 -1.12 -11.35
C LEU A 61 -1.47 -0.61 -10.72
N LEU A 62 -1.59 0.68 -10.42
CA LEU A 62 -2.83 1.27 -9.88
C LEU A 62 -4.00 1.21 -10.86
N GLN A 63 -3.72 1.20 -12.16
CA GLN A 63 -4.73 1.03 -13.19
C GLN A 63 -5.22 -0.42 -13.31
N ALA A 64 -4.31 -1.40 -13.34
CA ALA A 64 -4.65 -2.79 -13.63
C ALA A 64 -5.04 -3.57 -12.37
N VAL A 65 -4.26 -3.40 -11.29
CA VAL A 65 -4.42 -4.12 -10.02
C VAL A 65 -5.30 -3.33 -9.06
N GLY A 66 -5.06 -2.03 -8.91
CA GLY A 66 -5.74 -1.18 -7.95
C GLY A 66 -5.33 -1.48 -6.50
N VAL A 67 -6.15 -1.03 -5.55
CA VAL A 67 -5.95 -1.23 -4.10
C VAL A 67 -7.27 -1.62 -3.45
N PRO A 68 -7.25 -2.35 -2.31
CA PRO A 68 -8.47 -2.63 -1.57
C PRO A 68 -9.00 -1.35 -0.91
N ALA A 69 -10.31 -1.13 -0.97
CA ALA A 69 -10.98 -0.05 -0.27
C ALA A 69 -10.92 -0.26 1.26
N GLY A 70 -10.60 0.79 2.02
CA GLY A 70 -10.62 0.77 3.48
C GLY A 70 -9.53 1.64 4.09
N THR A 71 -8.36 1.06 4.38
CA THR A 71 -7.23 1.78 4.99
C THR A 71 -6.61 2.82 4.05
N LEU A 72 -6.43 2.48 2.77
CA LEU A 72 -5.87 3.35 1.74
C LEU A 72 -7.00 3.93 0.88
N TRP A 73 -6.97 5.24 0.67
CA TRP A 73 -7.98 5.94 -0.12
C TRP A 73 -7.33 6.47 -1.39
N LEU A 74 -7.68 5.91 -2.55
CA LEU A 74 -7.26 6.50 -3.83
C LEU A 74 -8.06 7.77 -4.09
N ARG A 75 -7.39 8.76 -4.68
CA ARG A 75 -8.01 10.05 -4.95
C ARG A 75 -9.02 9.92 -6.08
N GLU A 76 -10.19 10.52 -5.87
CA GLU A 76 -11.13 10.71 -6.97
C GLU A 76 -10.48 11.62 -8.02
N HIS A 77 -10.69 11.28 -9.29
CA HIS A 77 -10.23 12.11 -10.40
C HIS A 77 -11.45 12.81 -11.00
N ASP A 78 -11.31 14.09 -11.31
CA ASP A 78 -12.29 14.80 -12.13
C ASP A 78 -11.85 14.76 -13.61
N THR A 79 -12.54 15.52 -14.46
CA THR A 79 -12.17 15.65 -15.88
C THR A 79 -10.76 16.21 -16.13
N GLY A 80 -10.11 16.81 -15.12
CA GLY A 80 -8.76 17.37 -15.16
C GLY A 80 -7.65 16.40 -14.77
N GLY A 81 -7.98 15.22 -14.22
CA GLY A 81 -7.01 14.22 -13.77
C GLY A 81 -6.71 14.31 -12.27
N LEU A 82 -5.60 13.71 -11.84
CA LEU A 82 -5.12 13.81 -10.47
C LEU A 82 -4.50 15.19 -10.24
N PRO A 83 -4.78 15.84 -9.09
CA PRO A 83 -4.08 17.06 -8.73
C PRO A 83 -2.61 16.75 -8.49
N LEU A 84 -1.77 17.74 -8.75
CA LEU A 84 -0.34 17.67 -8.47
C LEU A 84 -0.08 18.12 -7.03
N VAL A 85 1.07 17.75 -6.46
CA VAL A 85 1.44 18.18 -5.10
C VAL A 85 1.38 19.71 -4.99
N GLY A 86 1.88 20.43 -5.99
CA GLY A 86 1.86 21.90 -5.99
C GLY A 86 0.46 22.53 -6.09
N ASP A 87 -0.57 21.75 -6.44
CA ASP A 87 -1.96 22.22 -6.45
C ASP A 87 -2.62 22.11 -5.06
N VAL A 88 -2.06 21.29 -4.16
CA VAL A 88 -2.65 20.97 -2.85
C VAL A 88 -1.82 21.44 -1.67
N ILE A 89 -0.50 21.57 -1.86
CA ILE A 89 0.47 21.93 -0.84
C ILE A 89 1.43 22.96 -1.43
N HIS A 90 1.77 23.98 -0.63
CA HIS A 90 2.83 24.92 -0.93
C HIS A 90 4.18 24.23 -0.71
N VAL A 91 4.75 23.65 -1.78
CA VAL A 91 5.99 22.85 -1.69
C VAL A 91 7.16 23.67 -1.16
N GLU A 92 7.15 24.99 -1.35
CA GLU A 92 8.11 25.92 -0.77
C GLU A 92 8.09 25.99 0.76
N ASP A 93 6.99 25.61 1.40
CA ASP A 93 6.81 25.55 2.85
C ASP A 93 7.14 24.16 3.42
N VAL A 94 7.49 23.18 2.57
CA VAL A 94 7.79 21.80 2.98
C VAL A 94 9.29 21.59 3.07
N GLU A 95 9.77 21.27 4.26
CA GLU A 95 11.17 20.91 4.50
C GLU A 95 11.54 19.62 3.76
N ASP A 96 12.74 19.60 3.18
CA ASP A 96 13.31 18.46 2.44
C ASP A 96 12.49 17.98 1.22
N ALA A 97 11.59 18.82 0.69
CA ALA A 97 10.83 18.51 -0.52
C ALA A 97 11.76 18.25 -1.72
N PRO A 98 11.63 17.08 -2.39
CA PRO A 98 12.43 16.77 -3.57
C PRO A 98 12.23 17.79 -4.70
N GLU A 99 13.31 18.04 -5.44
CA GLU A 99 13.25 18.95 -6.60
C GLU A 99 12.21 18.44 -7.62
N GLY A 100 11.27 19.31 -7.98
CA GLY A 100 10.20 18.96 -8.92
C GLY A 100 9.02 18.21 -8.32
N ALA A 101 8.99 18.00 -7.00
CA ALA A 101 7.89 17.32 -6.31
C ALA A 101 6.51 17.95 -6.58
N GLY A 102 6.47 19.28 -6.80
CA GLY A 102 5.24 19.99 -7.16
C GLY A 102 4.53 19.46 -8.41
N ALA A 103 5.23 18.74 -9.30
CA ALA A 103 4.65 18.13 -10.50
C ALA A 103 4.23 16.66 -10.32
N TRP A 104 4.36 16.09 -9.13
CA TRP A 104 3.99 14.70 -8.85
C TRP A 104 2.48 14.57 -8.65
N PRO A 105 1.82 13.58 -9.26
CA PRO A 105 0.39 13.36 -9.04
C PRO A 105 0.12 12.83 -7.63
N VAL A 106 -0.89 13.40 -6.98
CA VAL A 106 -1.42 12.92 -5.71
C VAL A 106 -2.40 11.79 -5.99
N ILE A 107 -1.96 10.55 -5.73
CA ILE A 107 -2.68 9.33 -6.04
C ILE A 107 -3.73 8.95 -4.97
N GLY A 108 -3.62 9.50 -3.76
CA GLY A 108 -4.49 9.13 -2.65
C GLY A 108 -4.11 9.77 -1.34
N TRP A 109 -4.58 9.16 -0.26
CA TRP A 109 -4.43 9.62 1.12
C TRP A 109 -4.29 8.44 2.06
N LEU A 110 -3.51 8.64 3.11
CA LEU A 110 -3.36 7.72 4.23
C LEU A 110 -3.39 8.55 5.51
N LEU A 111 -4.40 8.33 6.37
CA LEU A 111 -4.74 9.26 7.45
C LEU A 111 -4.85 10.70 6.92
N ASN A 112 -4.03 11.62 7.44
CA ASN A 112 -4.02 13.03 7.04
C ASN A 112 -3.01 13.33 5.91
N ALA A 113 -2.16 12.36 5.56
CA ALA A 113 -1.09 12.56 4.59
C ALA A 113 -1.58 12.32 3.15
N HIS A 114 -1.19 13.23 2.26
CA HIS A 114 -1.36 13.08 0.82
C HIS A 114 -0.29 12.13 0.28
N LEU A 115 -0.70 11.16 -0.54
CA LEU A 115 0.23 10.23 -1.18
C LEU A 115 0.54 10.71 -2.60
N ALA A 116 1.80 11.01 -2.87
CA ALA A 116 2.29 11.42 -4.17
C ALA A 116 3.17 10.34 -4.81
N LEU A 117 2.95 10.09 -6.09
CA LEU A 117 3.79 9.18 -6.89
C LEU A 117 4.92 9.97 -7.55
N ASP A 118 6.17 9.66 -7.23
CA ASP A 118 7.32 10.14 -7.99
C ASP A 118 7.41 9.38 -9.33
N PRO A 119 7.19 10.04 -10.48
CA PRO A 119 7.22 9.36 -11.78
C PRO A 119 8.62 8.89 -12.20
N GLY A 120 9.67 9.49 -11.63
CA GLY A 120 11.06 9.18 -11.97
C GLY A 120 11.54 7.88 -11.34
N SER A 121 11.21 7.67 -10.06
CA SER A 121 11.65 6.49 -9.30
C SER A 121 10.57 5.41 -9.14
N GLY A 122 9.29 5.78 -9.16
CA GLY A 122 8.18 4.92 -8.76
C GLY A 122 7.90 4.94 -7.25
N ALA A 123 8.69 5.69 -6.47
CA ALA A 123 8.49 5.84 -5.04
C ALA A 123 7.19 6.57 -4.70
N VAL A 124 6.65 6.27 -3.53
CA VAL A 124 5.48 6.97 -2.97
C VAL A 124 5.93 7.81 -1.79
N HIS A 125 5.58 9.08 -1.81
CA HIS A 125 5.87 10.03 -0.75
C HIS A 125 4.59 10.43 -0.02
N ALA A 126 4.68 10.57 1.29
CA ALA A 126 3.64 11.13 2.15
C ALA A 126 3.95 12.61 2.38
N PHE A 127 2.99 13.47 2.04
CA PHE A 127 3.02 14.89 2.37
C PHE A 127 1.94 15.16 3.40
N ASP A 128 2.35 15.41 4.63
CA ASP A 128 1.44 15.81 5.70
C ASP A 128 1.34 17.34 5.72
N PRO A 129 0.13 17.92 5.51
CA PRO A 129 -0.04 19.37 5.54
C PRO A 129 0.18 19.97 6.94
N ASP A 130 0.10 19.17 8.00
CA ASP A 130 0.26 19.62 9.38
C ASP A 130 1.71 19.50 9.88
N GLU A 131 2.55 18.66 9.26
CA GLU A 131 3.93 18.40 9.72
C GLU A 131 5.03 19.16 8.95
N GLU A 132 4.68 20.02 7.97
CA GLU A 132 5.62 20.81 7.15
C GLU A 132 6.81 19.99 6.57
N ALA A 133 6.68 18.67 6.49
CA ALA A 133 7.73 17.74 6.09
C ALA A 133 7.19 16.69 5.10
N VAL A 134 8.11 16.18 4.27
CA VAL A 134 7.81 15.09 3.34
C VAL A 134 8.58 13.83 3.75
N GLN A 135 7.86 12.70 3.75
CA GLN A 135 8.47 11.40 3.98
C GLN A 135 8.38 10.53 2.73
N GLN A 136 9.50 9.95 2.29
CA GLN A 136 9.43 8.82 1.37
C GLN A 136 8.88 7.61 2.11
N LEU A 137 7.65 7.20 1.77
CA LEU A 137 6.90 6.17 2.49
C LEU A 137 7.10 4.77 1.89
N HIS A 138 7.24 4.69 0.56
CA HIS A 138 7.51 3.44 -0.14
C HIS A 138 8.56 3.64 -1.23
N ALA A 139 9.38 2.61 -1.43
CA ALA A 139 10.34 2.59 -2.53
C ALA A 139 9.66 2.32 -3.89
N ASP A 140 8.47 1.70 -3.87
CA ASP A 140 7.68 1.39 -5.06
C ASP A 140 6.18 1.27 -4.73
N VAL A 141 5.31 1.51 -5.71
CA VAL A 141 3.85 1.42 -5.54
C VAL A 141 3.39 0.01 -5.16
N SER A 142 4.07 -1.06 -5.60
CA SER A 142 3.70 -2.42 -5.17
C SER A 142 3.83 -2.62 -3.65
N SER A 143 4.77 -1.90 -3.01
CA SER A 143 4.92 -1.89 -1.54
C SER A 143 3.72 -1.22 -0.86
N LEU A 144 3.25 -0.09 -1.41
CA LEU A 144 2.02 0.57 -0.93
C LEU A 144 0.82 -0.38 -0.99
N VAL A 145 0.62 -1.03 -2.14
CA VAL A 145 -0.50 -1.97 -2.33
C VAL A 145 -0.37 -3.17 -1.40
N GLN A 146 0.84 -3.70 -1.22
CA GLN A 146 1.09 -4.84 -0.35
C GLN A 146 0.76 -4.51 1.11
N VAL A 147 1.24 -3.39 1.65
CA VAL A 147 0.96 -3.00 3.05
C VAL A 147 -0.53 -2.76 3.26
N GLY A 148 -1.17 -2.03 2.34
CA GLY A 148 -2.61 -1.81 2.35
C GLY A 148 -3.41 -3.12 2.33
N LEU A 149 -3.02 -4.07 1.48
CA LEU A 149 -3.61 -5.42 1.44
C LEU A 149 -3.45 -6.16 2.76
N ARG A 150 -2.26 -6.14 3.37
CA ARG A 150 -2.00 -6.92 4.59
C ARG A 150 -2.81 -6.40 5.77
N PHE A 151 -2.87 -5.09 5.97
CA PHE A 151 -3.68 -4.51 7.03
C PHE A 151 -5.18 -4.61 6.77
N GLN A 152 -5.64 -4.38 5.54
CA GLN A 152 -7.06 -4.51 5.23
C GLN A 152 -7.54 -5.96 5.40
N ARG A 153 -6.71 -6.94 5.02
CA ARG A 153 -7.00 -8.36 5.27
C ARG A 153 -7.08 -8.68 6.75
N LEU A 154 -6.17 -8.15 7.56
CA LEU A 154 -6.19 -8.33 9.01
C LEU A 154 -7.50 -7.80 9.61
N LEU A 155 -7.95 -6.62 9.19
CA LEU A 155 -9.21 -6.00 9.65
C LEU A 155 -10.46 -6.79 9.26
N GLU A 156 -10.41 -7.55 8.16
CA GLU A 156 -11.53 -8.34 7.65
C GLU A 156 -11.60 -9.75 8.21
N GLU A 157 -10.45 -10.37 8.45
CA GLU A 157 -10.37 -11.77 8.86
C GLU A 157 -10.23 -11.93 10.38
N PHE A 158 -9.64 -10.95 11.07
CA PHE A 158 -9.39 -11.09 12.50
C PHE A 158 -10.69 -11.01 13.30
N SER A 159 -10.86 -11.98 14.20
CA SER A 159 -11.94 -12.05 15.18
C SER A 159 -11.32 -12.21 16.54
N PHE A 160 -11.82 -11.52 17.56
CA PHE A 160 -11.46 -11.84 18.95
C PHE A 160 -12.25 -13.09 19.36
N ASP A 161 -11.58 -14.12 19.86
CA ASP A 161 -12.24 -15.37 20.26
C ASP A 161 -13.01 -15.14 21.55
N ASP A 162 -14.30 -15.45 21.62
CA ASP A 162 -15.14 -15.17 22.80
C ASP A 162 -14.68 -15.89 24.07
N ASP A 163 -13.98 -17.02 23.94
CA ASP A 163 -13.53 -17.87 25.05
C ASP A 163 -12.11 -17.55 25.55
N SER A 164 -11.38 -16.65 24.88
CA SER A 164 -10.04 -16.23 25.33
C SER A 164 -10.12 -15.02 26.24
N ASP A 165 -9.15 -14.92 27.16
CA ASP A 165 -8.90 -13.67 27.90
C ASP A 165 -8.78 -12.50 26.90
N GLU A 166 -9.28 -11.33 27.29
CA GLU A 166 -9.26 -10.13 26.48
C GLU A 166 -7.84 -9.77 26.06
N GLU A 167 -6.91 -9.82 27.01
CA GLU A 167 -5.49 -9.56 26.77
C GLU A 167 -4.90 -10.49 25.71
N ALA A 168 -5.27 -11.78 25.72
CA ALA A 168 -4.77 -12.76 24.75
C ALA A 168 -5.22 -12.45 23.30
N GLY A 169 -6.36 -11.78 23.14
CA GLY A 169 -6.85 -11.32 21.85
C GLY A 169 -6.01 -10.17 21.29
N PHE A 170 -5.72 -9.17 22.12
CA PHE A 170 -4.88 -8.03 21.75
C PHE A 170 -3.42 -8.46 21.51
N GLU A 171 -2.85 -9.31 22.36
CA GLU A 171 -1.51 -9.88 22.13
C GLU A 171 -1.40 -10.64 20.81
N ARG A 172 -2.48 -11.32 20.39
CA ARG A 172 -2.50 -12.00 19.09
C ARG A 172 -2.56 -10.99 17.95
N LEU A 173 -3.36 -9.94 18.09
CA LEU A 173 -3.46 -8.90 17.08
C LEU A 173 -2.14 -8.15 16.89
N ASP A 174 -1.49 -7.78 18.00
CA ASP A 174 -0.14 -7.21 18.03
C ASP A 174 0.87 -8.09 17.28
N ARG A 175 0.89 -9.40 17.57
CA ARG A 175 1.75 -10.36 16.83
C ARG A 175 1.48 -10.40 15.33
N GLU A 176 0.23 -10.22 14.90
CA GLU A 176 -0.11 -10.19 13.47
C GLU A 176 0.34 -8.87 12.82
N VAL A 177 0.21 -7.73 13.50
CA VAL A 177 0.73 -6.43 13.05
C VAL A 177 2.27 -6.48 12.92
N GLU A 178 2.96 -6.98 13.95
CA GLU A 178 4.42 -7.15 13.94
C GLU A 178 4.90 -8.09 12.83
N ARG A 179 4.09 -9.10 12.49
CA ARG A 179 4.38 -9.95 11.33
C ARG A 179 4.34 -9.16 10.02
N VAL A 180 3.35 -8.29 9.83
CA VAL A 180 3.24 -7.42 8.64
C VAL A 180 4.44 -6.48 8.56
N ARG A 181 4.83 -5.85 9.68
CA ARG A 181 6.00 -4.97 9.77
C ARG A 181 7.26 -5.72 9.32
N ARG A 182 7.58 -6.82 10.01
CA ARG A 182 8.77 -7.63 9.73
C ARG A 182 8.84 -8.14 8.29
N GLU A 183 7.72 -8.64 7.75
CA GLU A 183 7.69 -9.21 6.38
C GLU A 183 7.82 -8.14 5.30
N THR A 184 7.24 -6.96 5.53
CA THR A 184 7.38 -5.83 4.60
C THR A 184 8.80 -5.28 4.66
N SER A 185 9.32 -4.99 5.86
CA SER A 185 10.65 -4.39 6.04
C SER A 185 11.81 -5.26 5.55
N ALA A 186 11.59 -6.56 5.37
CA ALA A 186 12.55 -7.44 4.73
C ALA A 186 12.76 -7.15 3.23
N VAL A 187 11.81 -6.46 2.58
CA VAL A 187 11.83 -6.13 1.15
C VAL A 187 11.88 -4.61 0.95
N ASP A 188 11.01 -3.86 1.63
CA ASP A 188 10.98 -2.40 1.64
C ASP A 188 10.93 -1.91 3.10
N PRO A 189 12.03 -1.37 3.65
CA PRO A 189 12.09 -0.93 5.03
C PRO A 189 11.36 0.40 5.29
N LEU A 190 11.13 1.22 4.25
CA LEU A 190 10.60 2.59 4.38
C LEU A 190 9.25 2.69 5.11
N PRO A 191 8.27 1.79 4.90
CA PRO A 191 6.95 1.91 5.53
C PRO A 191 7.01 1.81 7.06
N PHE A 192 8.04 1.20 7.62
CA PHE A 192 8.18 0.95 9.06
C PHE A 192 9.59 1.28 9.54
N GLN A 193 10.23 2.27 8.91
CA GLN A 193 11.60 2.68 9.24
C GLN A 193 11.69 3.40 10.59
N ASP A 194 10.58 4.00 11.02
CA ASP A 194 10.41 4.74 12.26
C ASP A 194 9.02 4.45 12.86
N ASP A 195 8.88 4.58 14.18
CA ASP A 195 7.62 4.36 14.89
C ASP A 195 6.60 5.49 14.61
N GLU A 196 7.08 6.65 14.14
CA GLU A 196 6.25 7.82 13.78
C GLU A 196 5.75 7.77 12.33
N THR A 197 6.19 6.81 11.52
CA THR A 197 5.66 6.68 10.16
C THR A 197 4.15 6.41 10.17
N VAL A 198 3.42 6.95 9.19
CA VAL A 198 1.96 6.80 9.09
C VAL A 198 1.52 5.33 9.16
N TRP A 199 2.29 4.40 8.58
CA TRP A 199 2.00 2.97 8.65
C TRP A 199 2.32 2.35 10.02
N SER A 200 3.37 2.79 10.70
CA SER A 200 3.62 2.39 12.09
C SER A 200 2.45 2.82 12.97
N VAL A 201 2.01 4.08 12.90
CA VAL A 201 0.86 4.59 13.66
C VAL A 201 -0.41 3.77 13.37
N ILE A 202 -0.74 3.54 12.09
CA ILE A 202 -1.89 2.70 11.73
C ILE A 202 -1.76 1.29 12.30
N GLY A 203 -0.56 0.71 12.26
CA GLY A 203 -0.28 -0.61 12.84
C GLY A 203 -0.57 -0.65 14.34
N ASP A 204 -0.10 0.34 15.09
CA ASP A 204 -0.32 0.44 16.54
C ASP A 204 -1.80 0.66 16.87
N GLU A 205 -2.50 1.49 16.10
CA GLU A 205 -3.94 1.68 16.25
C GLU A 205 -4.70 0.37 15.99
N ILE A 206 -4.33 -0.40 14.96
CA ILE A 206 -4.91 -1.72 14.70
C ILE A 206 -4.59 -2.66 15.87
N ALA A 207 -3.34 -2.72 16.35
CA ALA A 207 -2.93 -3.55 17.49
C ALA A 207 -3.74 -3.23 18.76
N ALA A 208 -4.09 -1.95 18.97
CA ALA A 208 -4.97 -1.48 20.02
C ALA A 208 -6.48 -1.77 19.77
N GLY A 209 -6.82 -2.51 18.72
CA GLY A 209 -8.20 -2.88 18.37
C GLY A 209 -9.01 -1.76 17.71
N GLN A 210 -8.35 -0.71 17.21
CA GLN A 210 -9.01 0.34 16.44
C GLN A 210 -9.19 -0.09 14.97
N HIS A 211 -9.85 0.75 14.17
CA HIS A 211 -10.13 0.52 12.74
C HIS A 211 -11.06 -0.65 12.37
N PHE A 212 -11.44 -1.53 13.31
CA PHE A 212 -12.52 -2.50 13.09
C PHE A 212 -13.87 -1.77 12.99
N ARG A 213 -14.49 -1.81 11.80
CA ARG A 213 -15.73 -1.08 11.49
C ARG A 213 -16.85 -2.00 11.02
N GLY A 214 -18.08 -1.47 11.07
CA GLY A 214 -19.26 -2.14 10.50
C GLY A 214 -19.56 -3.49 11.15
N ASP A 215 -19.64 -4.53 10.33
CA ASP A 215 -19.93 -5.92 10.73
C ASP A 215 -18.71 -6.84 10.61
N SER A 216 -17.49 -6.28 10.57
CA SER A 216 -16.27 -7.10 10.55
C SER A 216 -16.24 -8.05 11.76
N PRO A 217 -15.61 -9.25 11.64
CA PRO A 217 -15.55 -10.20 12.74
C PRO A 217 -15.01 -9.56 14.03
N GLY A 218 -13.91 -8.82 13.94
CA GLY A 218 -13.35 -8.07 15.08
C GLY A 218 -14.33 -7.05 15.68
N ALA A 219 -15.03 -6.27 14.86
CA ALA A 219 -16.02 -5.30 15.36
C ALA A 219 -17.18 -5.98 16.08
N ARG A 220 -17.66 -7.13 15.58
CA ARG A 220 -18.72 -7.91 16.22
C ARG A 220 -18.25 -8.49 17.55
N SER A 221 -17.05 -9.06 17.61
CA SER A 221 -16.48 -9.60 18.85
C SER A 221 -16.29 -8.52 19.91
N LEU A 222 -15.74 -7.35 19.55
CA LEU A 222 -15.56 -6.23 20.47
C LEU A 222 -16.89 -5.72 21.04
N ARG A 223 -17.93 -5.57 20.20
CA ARG A 223 -19.28 -5.19 20.66
C ARG A 223 -19.89 -6.26 21.58
N ALA A 224 -19.78 -7.53 21.22
CA ALA A 224 -20.33 -8.63 22.02
C ALA A 224 -19.66 -8.74 23.40
N ARG A 225 -18.40 -8.29 23.51
CA ARG A 225 -17.66 -8.19 24.78
C ARG A 225 -18.08 -6.97 25.61
N SER A 226 -18.21 -5.79 24.99
CA SER A 226 -18.67 -4.57 25.69
C SER A 226 -20.08 -4.69 26.27
N LEU A 227 -20.94 -5.57 25.75
CA LEU A 227 -22.28 -5.83 26.29
C LEU A 227 -22.27 -6.83 27.46
N ARG A 228 -21.14 -7.49 27.73
CA ARG A 228 -20.99 -8.52 28.79
C ARG A 228 -20.23 -8.04 30.03
N GLY A 229 -19.53 -6.90 29.95
CA GLY A 229 -18.89 -6.21 31.09
C GLY A 229 -19.82 -5.18 31.72
#